data_AF-A0A9X3XP98-F1
#
_entry.id   AF-A0A9X3XP98-F1
#
_cell.length_a   1.000
_cell.length_b   1.000
_cell.length_c   1.000
_cell.angle_alpha   90.00
_cell.angle_beta   90.00
_cell.angle_gamma   90.00
#
_symmetry.space_group_name_H-M   'P 1'
#
loop_
_entity.id
_entity.type
_entity.pdbx_description
1 polymer ?
#
loop_
_entity_poly.entity_id
_entity_poly.type
_entity_poly.pdbx_seq_one_letter_code
_entity_poly.pdbx_strand_id
1 'polypeptide(L)'
;MATIGLDRLYYAPITEDENGDETYGTPVMLAKAISAELSIELAEATLYADDGAAEIIKEFKNGTLSLGVDDIGRKAAESLTGATTDDNGVLISASEDGGSPVAIGFRAKKANGHYRYFWLYRVKFGVPSTNLATKGDSITFSTPTIEGTVSRRNKLDGNGNHPWKAEVNEDDEGVLPATISGWYTEVYEPVFAVSGGGE
;
A
#
# COMPACT_ATOMS: atom_id res chain seq x y z
N MET A 1 -1.42 18.55 -7.31
CA MET A 1 -2.44 19.34 -6.58
C MET A 1 -2.67 18.72 -5.21
N ALA A 2 -2.99 19.53 -4.18
CA ALA A 2 -3.20 19.02 -2.82
C ALA A 2 -4.44 18.12 -2.71
N THR A 3 -4.31 17.03 -1.97
CA THR A 3 -5.38 16.09 -1.62
C THR A 3 -6.10 16.58 -0.36
N ILE A 4 -7.43 16.63 -0.41
CA ILE A 4 -8.31 17.17 0.64
C ILE A 4 -9.00 16.09 1.48
N GLY A 5 -8.90 14.82 1.11
CA GLY A 5 -9.49 13.72 1.89
C GLY A 5 -9.05 12.36 1.40
N LEU A 6 -9.07 11.37 2.29
CA LEU A 6 -8.80 9.96 2.02
C LEU A 6 -10.10 9.17 2.21
N ASP A 7 -10.46 8.33 1.25
CA ASP A 7 -11.59 7.42 1.40
C ASP A 7 -11.36 6.08 0.69
N ARG A 8 -12.24 5.11 0.97
CA ARG A 8 -12.23 3.79 0.35
C ARG A 8 -10.88 3.06 0.46
N LEU A 9 -10.51 2.70 1.69
CA LEU A 9 -9.34 1.87 1.97
C LEU A 9 -9.69 0.39 1.79
N TYR A 10 -8.95 -0.27 0.89
CA TYR A 10 -9.03 -1.68 0.59
C TYR A 10 -7.69 -2.35 0.84
N TYR A 11 -7.74 -3.61 1.26
CA TYR A 11 -6.59 -4.49 1.32
C TYR A 11 -6.87 -5.75 0.51
N ALA A 12 -5.86 -6.31 -0.13
CA ALA A 12 -5.93 -7.58 -0.85
C ALA A 12 -4.81 -8.49 -0.35
N PRO A 13 -5.11 -9.74 0.07
CA PRO A 13 -4.07 -10.68 0.48
C PRO A 13 -3.17 -11.04 -0.70
N ILE A 14 -1.87 -11.20 -0.45
CA ILE A 14 -0.92 -11.65 -1.46
C ILE A 14 -0.59 -13.11 -1.17
N THR A 15 -0.70 -13.94 -2.22
CA THR A 15 -0.21 -15.32 -2.21
C THR A 15 0.92 -15.42 -3.21
N GLU A 16 2.07 -15.90 -2.76
CA GLU A 16 3.25 -16.14 -3.59
C GLU A 16 3.30 -17.63 -3.91
N ASP A 17 3.51 -17.98 -5.18
CA ASP A 17 3.73 -19.38 -5.59
C ASP A 17 5.21 -19.80 -5.41
N GLU A 18 5.53 -21.08 -5.64
CA GLU A 18 6.91 -21.60 -5.56
C GLU A 18 7.88 -20.95 -6.57
N ASN A 19 7.37 -20.25 -7.59
CA ASN A 19 8.17 -19.55 -8.60
C ASN A 19 8.42 -18.07 -8.25
N GLY A 20 7.83 -17.57 -7.15
CA GLY A 20 7.89 -16.16 -6.77
C GLY A 20 6.87 -15.27 -7.48
N ASP A 21 5.91 -15.85 -8.21
CA ASP A 21 4.80 -15.13 -8.83
C ASP A 21 3.74 -14.79 -7.77
N GLU A 22 3.61 -13.49 -7.50
CA GLU A 22 2.61 -12.95 -6.58
C GLU A 22 1.24 -12.88 -7.26
N THR A 23 0.28 -13.60 -6.71
CA THR A 23 -1.15 -13.49 -7.03
C THR A 23 -1.86 -12.67 -5.97
N TYR A 24 -2.70 -11.73 -6.41
CA TYR A 24 -3.53 -10.93 -5.52
C TYR A 24 -4.89 -11.56 -5.33
N GLY A 25 -5.33 -11.66 -4.08
CA GLY A 25 -6.71 -11.99 -3.76
C GLY A 25 -7.68 -10.85 -4.05
N THR A 26 -8.96 -11.11 -3.81
CA THR A 26 -10.01 -10.10 -3.98
C THR A 26 -9.84 -8.95 -2.97
N PRO A 27 -9.86 -7.67 -3.40
CA PRO A 27 -9.82 -6.53 -2.49
C PRO A 27 -11.00 -6.53 -1.50
N VAL A 28 -10.68 -6.47 -0.21
CA VAL A 28 -11.64 -6.36 0.89
C VAL A 28 -11.54 -4.96 1.49
N MET A 29 -12.67 -4.34 1.79
CA MET A 29 -12.69 -3.04 2.46
C MET A 29 -12.16 -3.21 3.89
N LEU A 30 -11.11 -2.46 4.24
CA LEU A 30 -10.46 -2.57 5.55
C LEU A 30 -11.30 -1.86 6.60
N ALA A 31 -11.40 -0.54 6.48
CA ALA A 31 -12.08 0.33 7.42
C ALA A 31 -12.23 1.75 6.84
N LYS A 32 -12.86 2.63 7.61
CA LYS A 32 -12.79 4.07 7.37
C LYS A 32 -11.38 4.56 7.68
N ALA A 33 -10.68 5.01 6.66
CA ALA A 33 -9.36 5.61 6.82
C ALA A 33 -9.48 7.07 7.26
N ILE A 34 -8.58 7.46 8.15
CA ILE A 34 -8.48 8.80 8.75
C ILE A 34 -7.28 9.53 8.14
N SER A 35 -6.14 8.85 8.09
CA SER A 35 -4.89 9.37 7.52
C SER A 35 -4.13 8.26 6.82
N ALA A 36 -3.37 8.63 5.80
CA ALA A 36 -2.39 7.77 5.15
C ALA A 36 -1.14 8.60 4.89
N GLU A 37 -0.04 8.24 5.52
CA GLU A 37 1.27 8.84 5.32
C GLU A 37 2.17 7.81 4.63
N LEU A 38 2.63 8.14 3.41
CA LEU A 38 3.53 7.30 2.64
C LEU A 38 4.89 8.00 2.55
N SER A 39 5.90 7.40 3.18
CA SER A 39 7.30 7.78 3.06
C SER A 39 8.04 6.78 2.18
N ILE A 40 8.90 7.26 1.29
CA ILE A 40 9.64 6.42 0.33
C ILE A 40 11.13 6.63 0.55
N GLU A 41 11.87 5.55 0.73
CA GLU A 41 13.32 5.53 0.82
C GLU A 41 13.93 5.01 -0.48
N LEU A 42 14.77 5.84 -1.11
CA LEU A 42 15.52 5.49 -2.31
C LEU A 42 16.98 5.24 -1.90
N ALA A 43 17.55 4.11 -2.31
CA ALA A 43 18.98 3.87 -2.23
C ALA A 43 19.66 4.62 -3.40
N GLU A 44 20.55 5.54 -3.06
CA GLU A 44 21.43 6.22 -4.02
C GLU A 44 22.83 5.62 -3.90
N ALA A 45 23.39 5.17 -5.02
CA ALA A 45 24.78 4.78 -5.14
C ALA A 45 25.42 5.61 -6.24
N THR A 46 26.41 6.41 -5.88
CA THR A 46 27.19 7.20 -6.84
C THR A 46 28.54 6.52 -7.04
N LEU A 47 28.80 6.03 -8.25
CA LEU A 47 30.12 5.59 -8.68
C LEU A 47 30.94 6.82 -9.05
N TYR A 48 32.09 7.00 -8.42
CA TYR A 48 33.02 8.08 -8.76
C TYR A 48 34.15 7.53 -9.64
N ALA A 49 34.42 8.19 -10.77
CA ALA A 49 35.57 7.93 -11.63
C ALA A 49 36.14 9.27 -12.12
N ASP A 50 37.47 9.37 -12.26
CA ASP A 50 38.19 10.59 -12.66
C ASP A 50 37.77 11.85 -11.87
N ASP A 51 37.78 11.76 -10.55
CA ASP A 51 37.43 12.86 -9.63
C ASP A 51 36.02 13.47 -9.83
N GLY A 52 35.14 12.77 -10.55
CA GLY A 52 33.74 13.14 -10.79
C GLY A 52 32.76 12.00 -10.50
N ALA A 53 31.48 12.35 -10.30
CA ALA A 53 30.41 11.34 -10.26
C ALA A 53 30.23 10.77 -11.68
N ALA A 54 30.60 9.50 -11.85
CA ALA A 54 30.57 8.79 -13.14
C ALA A 54 29.21 8.13 -13.39
N GLU A 55 28.61 7.52 -12.37
CA GLU A 55 27.26 6.96 -12.46
C GLU A 55 26.49 7.24 -11.18
N ILE A 56 25.21 7.57 -11.30
CA ILE A 56 24.30 7.74 -10.16
C ILE A 56 23.18 6.73 -10.36
N ILE A 57 23.16 5.68 -9.54
CA ILE A 57 22.10 4.69 -9.51
C ILE A 57 21.16 5.06 -8.37
N LYS A 58 19.88 5.25 -8.69
CA LYS A 58 18.81 5.45 -7.70
C LYS A 58 17.85 4.28 -7.78
N GLU A 59 17.86 3.44 -6.75
CA GLU A 59 16.99 2.26 -6.67
C GLU A 59 15.98 2.43 -5.53
N PHE A 60 14.75 1.97 -5.73
CA PHE A 60 13.76 1.93 -4.66
C PHE A 60 14.21 0.92 -3.59
N LYS A 61 14.43 1.39 -2.36
CA LYS A 61 14.89 0.55 -1.25
C LYS A 61 13.70 -0.05 -0.51
N ASN A 62 12.86 0.82 0.05
CA ASN A 62 11.61 0.46 0.72
C ASN A 62 10.76 1.73 0.90
N GLY A 63 9.54 1.58 1.40
CA GLY A 63 8.75 2.69 1.91
C GLY A 63 8.12 2.35 3.25
N THR A 64 7.65 3.35 3.96
CA THR A 64 6.85 3.21 5.18
C THR A 64 5.49 3.83 4.93
N LEU A 65 4.45 3.06 5.18
CA LEU A 65 3.06 3.47 5.09
C LEU A 65 2.45 3.47 6.50
N SER A 66 2.12 4.63 7.02
CA SER A 66 1.41 4.78 8.29
C SER A 66 -0.05 5.12 8.01
N LEU A 67 -0.96 4.21 8.34
CA LEU A 67 -2.40 4.35 8.15
C LEU A 67 -3.09 4.57 9.50
N GLY A 68 -3.76 5.72 9.65
CA GLY A 68 -4.72 5.93 10.72
C GLY A 68 -6.10 5.43 10.28
N VAL A 69 -6.71 4.55 11.06
CA VAL A 69 -8.03 3.97 10.75
C VAL A 69 -8.94 4.05 11.96
N ASP A 70 -10.24 4.16 11.71
CA ASP A 70 -11.26 4.29 12.77
C ASP A 70 -11.34 3.01 13.63
N ASP A 71 -11.47 1.86 12.97
CA ASP A 71 -11.43 0.53 13.59
C ASP A 71 -10.96 -0.49 12.55
N ILE A 72 -9.85 -1.19 12.82
CA ILE A 72 -9.33 -2.25 11.95
C ILE A 72 -10.30 -3.45 11.96
N GLY A 73 -10.97 -3.72 13.08
CA GLY A 73 -11.71 -4.95 13.31
C GLY A 73 -10.80 -6.18 13.46
N ARG A 74 -11.25 -7.16 14.24
CA ARG A 74 -10.43 -8.35 14.56
C ARG A 74 -9.98 -9.13 13.31
N LYS A 75 -10.90 -9.41 12.39
CA LYS A 75 -10.59 -10.20 11.18
C LYS A 75 -9.54 -9.57 10.27
N ALA A 76 -9.59 -8.24 10.11
CA ALA A 76 -8.59 -7.55 9.31
C ALA A 76 -7.27 -7.47 10.09
N ALA A 77 -7.30 -7.25 11.41
CA ALA A 77 -6.07 -7.29 12.22
C ALA A 77 -5.39 -8.67 12.12
N GLU A 78 -6.12 -9.78 12.23
CA GLU A 78 -5.58 -11.12 12.01
C GLU A 78 -4.97 -11.27 10.61
N SER A 79 -5.67 -10.79 9.58
CA SER A 79 -5.20 -10.91 8.19
C SER A 79 -3.98 -10.03 7.88
N LEU A 80 -3.86 -8.87 8.54
CA LEU A 80 -2.83 -7.87 8.27
C LEU A 80 -1.58 -8.09 9.10
N THR A 81 -1.73 -8.44 10.38
CA THR A 81 -0.59 -8.64 11.29
C THR A 81 -0.22 -10.10 11.48
N GLY A 82 -1.08 -11.04 11.08
CA GLY A 82 -0.90 -12.47 11.38
C GLY A 82 -1.23 -12.82 12.83
N ALA A 83 -1.84 -11.90 13.58
CA ALA A 83 -2.23 -12.15 14.97
C ALA A 83 -3.25 -13.29 15.04
N THR A 84 -3.20 -14.07 16.12
CA THR A 84 -4.12 -15.20 16.32
C THR A 84 -5.18 -14.82 17.34
N THR A 85 -6.46 -15.10 17.04
CA THR A 85 -7.53 -14.99 18.03
C THR A 85 -7.55 -16.24 18.92
N ASP A 86 -7.43 -16.04 20.23
CA ASP A 86 -7.61 -17.09 21.24
C ASP A 86 -9.07 -17.58 21.30
N ASP A 87 -9.33 -18.75 21.89
CA ASP A 87 -10.68 -19.34 22.04
C ASP A 87 -11.69 -18.40 22.73
N ASN A 88 -11.18 -17.40 23.47
CA ASN A 88 -11.97 -16.37 24.13
C ASN A 88 -12.31 -15.15 23.24
N GLY A 89 -11.94 -15.17 21.95
CA GLY A 89 -12.19 -14.07 21.02
C GLY A 89 -11.28 -12.86 21.20
N VAL A 90 -10.12 -13.03 21.86
CA VAL A 90 -9.12 -11.99 22.09
C VAL A 90 -8.01 -12.10 21.05
N LEU A 91 -7.70 -10.99 20.39
CA LEU A 91 -6.60 -10.91 19.43
C LEU A 91 -5.27 -10.88 20.20
N ILE A 92 -4.43 -11.90 20.01
CA ILE A 92 -3.10 -11.98 20.60
C ILE A 92 -2.07 -11.64 19.52
N SER A 93 -1.39 -10.51 19.70
CA SER A 93 -0.23 -10.11 18.88
C SER A 93 1.05 -10.54 19.60
N ALA A 94 1.79 -11.48 19.05
CA ALA A 94 3.13 -11.87 19.47
C ALA A 94 4.21 -11.03 18.75
N SER A 95 5.39 -10.91 19.35
CA SER A 95 6.53 -10.20 18.74
C SER A 95 7.05 -10.86 17.45
N GLU A 96 6.66 -12.10 17.20
CA GLU A 96 6.99 -12.90 16.01
C GLU A 96 5.93 -12.76 14.91
N ASP A 97 4.82 -12.07 15.18
CA ASP A 97 3.74 -11.83 14.22
C ASP A 97 4.22 -10.85 13.16
N GLY A 98 4.83 -11.41 12.12
CA GLY A 98 5.14 -10.72 10.89
C GLY A 98 4.15 -11.18 9.83
N GLY A 99 2.93 -10.64 9.86
CA GLY A 99 1.84 -10.95 8.92
C GLY A 99 2.29 -11.01 7.45
N SER A 100 1.56 -11.78 6.66
CA SER A 100 1.83 -11.88 5.22
C SER A 100 1.70 -10.51 4.56
N PRO A 101 2.52 -10.21 3.55
CA PRO A 101 2.39 -8.96 2.82
C PRO A 101 1.01 -8.90 2.14
N VAL A 102 0.44 -7.70 2.11
CA VAL A 102 -0.86 -7.41 1.48
C VAL A 102 -0.73 -6.25 0.50
N ALA A 103 -1.56 -6.21 -0.52
CA ALA A 103 -1.68 -5.04 -1.38
C ALA A 103 -2.70 -4.06 -0.77
N ILE A 104 -2.41 -2.77 -0.84
CA ILE A 104 -3.26 -1.73 -0.22
C ILE A 104 -3.69 -0.72 -1.27
N GLY A 105 -5.00 -0.55 -1.39
CA GLY A 105 -5.64 0.37 -2.32
C GLY A 105 -6.37 1.46 -1.57
N PHE A 106 -6.17 2.72 -1.95
CA PHE A 106 -6.93 3.84 -1.41
C PHE A 106 -7.10 4.93 -2.46
N ARG A 107 -8.08 5.81 -2.26
CA ARG A 107 -8.19 7.01 -3.09
C ARG A 107 -8.17 8.27 -2.25
N ALA A 108 -7.54 9.29 -2.80
CA ALA A 108 -7.46 10.62 -2.22
C ALA A 108 -8.27 11.59 -3.08
N LYS A 109 -9.22 12.29 -2.47
CA LYS A 109 -9.95 13.37 -3.12
C LYS A 109 -9.02 14.57 -3.29
N LYS A 110 -8.99 15.17 -4.47
CA LYS A 110 -8.24 16.38 -4.78
C LYS A 110 -9.08 17.63 -4.55
N ALA A 111 -8.42 18.78 -4.44
CA ALA A 111 -9.08 20.08 -4.33
C ALA A 111 -10.02 20.43 -5.51
N ASN A 112 -9.80 19.86 -6.69
CA ASN A 112 -10.70 20.02 -7.85
C ASN A 112 -11.95 19.14 -7.81
N GLY A 113 -12.13 18.35 -6.75
CA GLY A 113 -13.28 17.44 -6.61
C GLY A 113 -13.09 16.06 -7.25
N HIS A 114 -12.05 15.87 -8.06
CA HIS A 114 -11.68 14.58 -8.66
C HIS A 114 -10.90 13.70 -7.68
N TYR A 115 -10.80 12.40 -7.97
CA TYR A 115 -10.09 11.44 -7.14
C TYR A 115 -8.75 11.02 -7.76
N ARG A 116 -7.75 10.80 -6.90
CA ARG A 116 -6.51 10.11 -7.22
C ARG A 116 -6.53 8.75 -6.56
N TYR A 117 -6.38 7.70 -7.35
CA TYR A 117 -6.38 6.34 -6.87
C TYR A 117 -4.95 5.85 -6.72
N PHE A 118 -4.69 5.04 -5.69
CA PHE A 118 -3.39 4.49 -5.36
C PHE A 118 -3.53 2.98 -5.11
N TRP A 119 -2.55 2.22 -5.56
CA TRP A 119 -2.31 0.83 -5.19
C TRP A 119 -0.85 0.68 -4.78
N LEU A 120 -0.62 0.12 -3.59
CA LEU A 120 0.67 -0.34 -3.12
C LEU A 120 0.67 -1.86 -3.22
N TYR A 121 1.62 -2.39 -3.97
CA TYR A 121 1.58 -3.78 -4.39
C TYR A 121 1.99 -4.76 -3.30
N ARG A 122 2.89 -4.36 -2.40
CA ARG A 122 3.38 -5.21 -1.31
C ARG A 122 3.61 -4.36 -0.07
N VAL A 123 2.75 -4.51 0.92
CA VAL A 123 2.83 -3.82 2.21
C VAL A 123 2.78 -4.86 3.32
N LYS A 124 3.82 -4.92 4.14
CA LYS A 124 3.86 -5.77 5.32
C LYS A 124 3.54 -4.93 6.55
N PHE A 125 2.38 -5.14 7.14
CA PHE A 125 1.99 -4.41 8.35
C PHE A 125 2.69 -4.97 9.59
N GLY A 126 3.08 -4.07 10.47
CA GLY A 126 3.50 -4.37 11.82
C GLY A 126 2.32 -4.33 12.79
N VAL A 127 2.64 -4.47 14.08
CA VAL A 127 1.65 -4.42 15.16
C VAL A 127 1.03 -3.01 15.21
N PRO A 128 -0.30 -2.87 15.20
CA PRO A 128 -0.96 -1.58 15.30
C PRO A 128 -0.68 -0.93 16.66
N SER A 129 -0.36 0.35 16.63
CA SER A 129 -0.24 1.16 17.84
C SER A 129 -1.64 1.57 18.30
N THR A 130 -2.00 1.16 19.52
CA THR A 130 -3.24 1.59 20.15
C THR A 130 -2.98 2.86 20.94
N ASN A 131 -3.57 3.98 20.52
CA ASN A 131 -3.54 5.22 21.27
C ASN A 131 -4.84 5.35 22.07
N LEU A 132 -4.77 5.47 23.39
CA LEU A 132 -5.93 5.60 24.28
C LEU A 132 -5.77 6.88 25.10
N ALA A 133 -6.60 7.90 24.83
CA ALA A 133 -6.68 9.08 25.68
C ALA A 133 -7.89 8.98 26.62
N THR A 134 -7.69 9.37 27.88
CA THR A 134 -8.79 9.54 28.83
C THR A 134 -9.61 10.77 28.49
N LYS A 135 -10.91 10.72 28.80
CA LYS A 135 -11.84 11.81 28.49
C LYS A 135 -11.56 13.01 29.41
N GLY A 136 -10.89 14.04 28.89
CA GLY A 136 -10.80 15.36 29.52
C GLY A 136 -11.97 16.27 29.15
N ASP A 137 -11.91 17.56 29.51
CA ASP A 137 -12.88 18.60 29.11
C ASP A 137 -13.05 18.77 27.58
N SER A 138 -12.17 18.16 26.79
CA SER A 138 -12.23 18.11 25.33
C SER A 138 -12.25 16.66 24.83
N ILE A 139 -13.15 16.36 23.90
CA ILE A 139 -13.28 15.02 23.29
C ILE A 139 -12.20 14.86 22.23
N THR A 140 -11.05 14.29 22.59
CA THR A 140 -10.05 13.79 21.63
C THR A 140 -10.39 12.36 21.24
N PHE A 141 -10.66 12.12 19.95
CA PHE A 141 -10.75 10.78 19.41
C PHE A 141 -9.35 10.22 19.20
N SER A 142 -8.94 9.26 20.04
CA SER A 142 -7.74 8.48 19.78
C SER A 142 -8.10 7.33 18.86
N THR A 143 -7.44 7.25 17.71
CA THR A 143 -7.67 6.20 16.71
C THR A 143 -6.41 5.36 16.60
N PRO A 144 -6.55 4.04 16.35
CA PRO A 144 -5.41 3.18 16.14
C PRO A 144 -4.68 3.55 14.85
N THR A 145 -3.35 3.49 14.90
CA THR A 145 -2.49 3.65 13.72
C THR A 145 -1.81 2.32 13.45
N ILE A 146 -1.81 1.89 12.19
CA ILE A 146 -1.06 0.72 11.73
C ILE A 146 0.03 1.17 10.78
N GLU A 147 1.26 0.71 11.03
CA GLU A 147 2.41 1.00 10.18
C GLU A 147 2.77 -0.23 9.37
N GLY A 148 3.06 -0.04 8.09
CA GLY A 148 3.46 -1.10 7.19
C GLY A 148 4.65 -0.72 6.33
N THR A 149 5.52 -1.68 6.09
CA THR A 149 6.68 -1.50 5.21
C THR A 149 6.27 -1.85 3.78
N VAL A 150 6.39 -0.88 2.88
CA VAL A 150 6.18 -1.04 1.44
C VAL A 150 7.44 -1.60 0.80
N SER A 151 7.28 -2.65 0.00
CA SER A 151 8.35 -3.27 -0.77
C SER A 151 7.97 -3.37 -2.24
N ARG A 152 8.98 -3.54 -3.11
CA ARG A 152 8.76 -3.86 -4.52
C ARG A 152 8.11 -5.24 -4.66
N ARG A 153 7.36 -5.44 -5.75
CA ARG A 153 6.88 -6.76 -6.15
C ARG A 153 8.05 -7.71 -6.39
N ASN A 154 7.85 -8.98 -6.09
CA ASN A 154 8.76 -10.04 -6.54
C ASN A 154 8.52 -10.35 -8.03
N LYS A 155 7.28 -10.21 -8.50
CA LYS A 155 6.94 -10.40 -9.91
C LYS A 155 7.44 -9.24 -10.79
N LEU A 156 7.91 -9.59 -11.98
CA LEU A 156 8.28 -8.65 -13.04
C LEU A 156 7.03 -8.13 -13.77
N ASP A 157 7.00 -6.85 -14.12
CA ASP A 157 5.99 -6.32 -15.04
C ASP A 157 6.31 -6.64 -16.51
N GLY A 158 5.42 -6.23 -17.42
CA GLY A 158 5.60 -6.42 -18.87
C GLY A 158 6.86 -5.77 -19.46
N ASN A 159 7.55 -4.90 -18.71
CA ASN A 159 8.81 -4.25 -19.06
C ASN A 159 10.01 -4.81 -18.27
N GLY A 160 9.85 -5.88 -17.49
CA GLY A 160 10.92 -6.48 -16.69
C GLY A 160 11.31 -5.68 -15.45
N ASN A 161 10.43 -4.82 -14.93
CA ASN A 161 10.67 -4.06 -13.70
C ASN A 161 9.86 -4.61 -12.52
N HIS A 162 10.26 -4.26 -11.29
CA HIS A 162 9.53 -4.60 -10.06
C HIS A 162 8.72 -3.39 -9.57
N PRO A 163 7.49 -3.15 -10.05
CA PRO A 163 6.71 -1.99 -9.64
C PRO A 163 6.31 -2.11 -8.17
N TRP A 164 6.39 -0.99 -7.43
CA TRP A 164 6.03 -0.94 -6.01
C TRP A 164 4.74 -0.14 -5.75
N LYS A 165 4.34 0.72 -6.70
CA LYS A 165 3.11 1.53 -6.64
C LYS A 165 2.48 1.70 -8.01
N ALA A 166 1.15 1.74 -8.06
CA ALA A 166 0.37 2.31 -9.15
C ALA A 166 -0.44 3.50 -8.65
N GLU A 167 -0.56 4.53 -9.48
CA GLU A 167 -1.40 5.68 -9.20
C GLU A 167 -2.05 6.19 -10.48
N VAL A 168 -3.29 6.66 -10.37
CA VAL A 168 -4.02 7.27 -11.49
C VAL A 168 -4.85 8.43 -11.00
N ASN A 169 -4.91 9.48 -11.80
CA ASN A 169 -5.77 10.62 -11.59
C ASN A 169 -7.01 10.47 -12.47
N GLU A 170 -8.19 10.63 -11.89
CA GLU A 170 -9.45 10.54 -12.64
C GLU A 170 -9.58 11.61 -13.74
N ASP A 171 -8.88 12.72 -13.60
CA ASP A 171 -8.86 13.88 -14.51
C ASP A 171 -7.73 13.85 -15.55
N ASP A 172 -6.90 12.80 -15.60
CA ASP A 172 -5.83 12.70 -16.61
C ASP A 172 -6.38 12.24 -17.98
N GLU A 173 -5.92 12.90 -19.06
CA GLU A 173 -6.26 12.52 -20.44
C GLU A 173 -5.73 11.12 -20.76
N GLY A 174 -6.62 10.21 -21.18
CA GLY A 174 -6.29 8.82 -21.54
C GLY A 174 -6.70 7.77 -20.50
N VAL A 175 -7.22 8.18 -19.34
CA VAL A 175 -7.76 7.25 -18.33
C VAL A 175 -9.17 6.80 -18.73
N LEU A 176 -9.34 5.50 -19.00
CA LEU A 176 -10.65 4.93 -19.31
C LEU A 176 -11.53 4.91 -18.04
N PRO A 177 -12.81 5.33 -18.11
CA PRO A 177 -13.73 5.24 -16.97
C PRO A 177 -13.88 3.81 -16.43
N ALA A 178 -13.73 2.80 -17.30
CA ALA A 178 -13.73 1.40 -16.93
C ALA A 178 -12.60 1.06 -15.93
N THR A 179 -11.39 1.62 -16.13
CA THR A 179 -10.23 1.45 -15.25
C THR A 179 -10.52 1.97 -13.84
N ILE A 180 -11.21 3.11 -13.74
CA ILE A 180 -11.62 3.68 -12.44
C ILE A 180 -12.72 2.84 -11.78
N SER A 181 -13.71 2.38 -12.56
CA SER A 181 -14.80 1.56 -12.03
C SER A 181 -14.36 0.16 -11.56
N GLY A 182 -13.36 -0.43 -12.21
CA GLY A 182 -12.76 -1.72 -11.86
C GLY A 182 -11.59 -1.62 -10.87
N TRP A 183 -11.22 -0.42 -10.44
CA TRP A 183 -10.00 -0.20 -9.64
C TRP A 183 -9.97 -0.98 -8.31
N TYR A 184 -11.14 -1.34 -7.79
CA TYR A 184 -11.29 -2.12 -6.55
C TYR A 184 -11.92 -3.49 -6.75
N THR A 185 -12.21 -3.90 -8.00
CA THR A 185 -12.69 -5.27 -8.26
C THR A 185 -11.54 -6.26 -8.15
N GLU A 186 -10.37 -5.86 -8.64
CA GLU A 186 -9.11 -6.62 -8.57
C GLU A 186 -7.95 -5.63 -8.36
N VAL A 187 -6.82 -6.12 -7.86
CA VAL A 187 -5.61 -5.28 -7.75
C VAL A 187 -5.16 -4.88 -9.15
N TYR A 188 -5.00 -3.58 -9.40
CA TYR A 188 -4.63 -3.08 -10.72
C TYR A 188 -3.23 -3.59 -11.10
N GLU A 189 -3.13 -4.39 -12.16
CA GLU A 189 -1.83 -4.81 -12.70
C GLU A 189 -1.47 -3.95 -13.93
N PRO A 190 -0.21 -3.47 -14.03
CA PRO A 190 0.17 -2.61 -15.12
C PRO A 190 0.35 -3.46 -16.39
N VAL A 191 -0.49 -3.18 -17.39
CA VAL A 191 -0.37 -3.80 -18.71
C VAL A 191 0.42 -2.86 -19.60
N PHE A 192 1.66 -3.24 -19.90
CA PHE A 192 2.43 -2.58 -20.96
C PHE A 192 2.09 -3.30 -22.26
N ALA A 193 1.58 -2.56 -23.23
CA ALA A 193 1.55 -3.08 -24.60
C ALA A 193 3.01 -3.38 -24.95
N VAL A 194 3.32 -4.66 -25.16
CA VAL A 194 4.62 -5.09 -25.67
C VAL A 194 4.84 -4.28 -26.93
N SER A 195 5.77 -3.31 -26.91
CA SER A 195 6.16 -2.68 -28.17
C SER A 195 6.77 -3.83 -28.96
N GLY A 196 6.11 -4.19 -30.05
CA GLY A 196 6.49 -5.33 -30.86
C GLY A 196 7.98 -5.24 -31.13
N GLY A 197 8.70 -6.30 -30.77
CA GLY A 197 10.00 -6.56 -31.35
C GLY A 197 9.78 -6.68 -32.85
N GLY A 198 9.95 -5.57 -33.55
CA GLY A 198 10.12 -5.54 -34.99
C GLY A 198 11.39 -6.31 -35.30
N GLU A 199 11.22 -7.32 -36.15
CA GLU A 199 12.23 -8.16 -36.79
C GLU A 199 13.43 -7.38 -37.35
#